data_AF-A0A382X1K5-F1
#
_entry.id   AF-A0A382X1K5-F1
#
_cell.length_a   1.000
_cell.length_b   1.000
_cell.length_c   1.000
_cell.angle_alpha   90.00
_cell.angle_beta   90.00
_cell.angle_gamma   90.00
#
_symmetry.space_group_name_H-M   'P 1'
#
loop_
_entity.id
_entity.type
_entity.pdbx_description
1 polymer ?
#
loop_
_entity_poly.entity_id
_entity_poly.type
_entity_poly.pdbx_seq_one_letter_code
_entity_poly.pdbx_strand_id
1 'polypeptide(L)'
;MKTEICKKLGIEYPIFAFTHCRDVVVAVSKAGGIGVLGAVGYTPEQLKEELDWIDQHIGDHPYGVDTVIPQKYEGMDEKNPEQLLEQLQKMIPDEHRKFVNTLLSENGVPEAPETNGPKGGLLGWTEATAEPQIEEALKHTKVKLIANALGTPPASMIEKIQNKGVLIGALCGKIKQALAHKKAGLDFIIAQGGEGGGHTGKIGSIVLWPQIVDAVGDLPV
;
A
#
# COMPACT_ATOMS: atom_id res chain seq x y z
N MET A 1 23.68 -0.38 14.30
CA MET A 1 23.08 0.98 14.32
C MET A 1 21.63 0.83 14.72
N LYS A 2 21.24 1.11 15.98
CA LYS A 2 19.83 1.08 16.39
C LYS A 2 19.25 2.49 16.31
N THR A 3 18.48 2.76 15.25
CA THR A 3 17.77 4.04 15.05
C THR A 3 16.48 4.08 15.88
N GLU A 4 15.84 5.24 15.99
CA GLU A 4 14.55 5.36 16.71
C GLU A 4 13.45 4.49 16.08
N ILE A 5 13.40 4.39 14.74
CA ILE A 5 12.42 3.52 14.08
C ILE A 5 12.67 2.04 14.37
N CYS A 6 13.94 1.60 14.47
CA CYS A 6 14.26 0.24 14.89
C CYS A 6 13.76 -0.05 16.31
N LYS A 7 13.90 0.91 17.23
CA LYS A 7 13.39 0.76 18.62
C LYS A 7 11.88 0.66 18.65
N LYS A 8 11.17 1.52 17.91
CA LYS A 8 9.70 1.51 17.86
C LYS A 8 9.14 0.21 17.26
N LEU A 9 9.78 -0.31 16.21
CA LEU A 9 9.34 -1.53 15.52
C LEU A 9 9.84 -2.81 16.20
N GLY A 10 10.84 -2.74 17.07
CA GLY A 10 11.46 -3.93 17.69
C GLY A 10 12.34 -4.72 16.72
N ILE A 11 13.02 -4.04 15.79
CA ILE A 11 13.90 -4.66 14.78
C ILE A 11 15.38 -4.32 15.02
N GLU A 12 16.29 -5.12 14.44
CA GLU A 12 17.73 -4.97 14.61
C GLU A 12 18.35 -4.01 13.58
N TYR A 13 17.90 -4.12 12.33
CA TYR A 13 18.40 -3.37 11.19
C TYR A 13 17.30 -2.50 10.59
N PRO A 14 17.59 -1.26 10.16
CA PRO A 14 16.63 -0.39 9.48
C PRO A 14 16.46 -0.81 8.00
N ILE A 15 16.14 -2.08 7.78
CA ILE A 15 15.97 -2.69 6.45
C ILE A 15 14.50 -3.10 6.31
N PHE A 16 13.83 -2.49 5.34
CA PHE A 16 12.43 -2.72 5.01
C PHE A 16 12.36 -3.40 3.65
N ALA A 17 11.73 -4.58 3.58
CA ALA A 17 11.61 -5.34 2.35
C ALA A 17 10.15 -5.41 1.89
N PHE A 18 9.78 -4.55 0.95
CA PHE A 18 8.51 -4.64 0.24
C PHE A 18 8.51 -5.87 -0.69
N THR A 19 7.46 -6.68 -0.61
CA THR A 19 7.34 -7.92 -1.38
C THR A 19 5.88 -8.37 -1.51
N HIS A 20 5.58 -9.13 -2.57
CA HIS A 20 4.32 -9.88 -2.71
C HIS A 20 4.46 -11.34 -2.28
N CYS A 21 5.62 -11.75 -1.77
CA CYS A 21 5.90 -13.11 -1.36
C CYS A 21 6.02 -13.19 0.17
N ARG A 22 5.07 -13.90 0.81
CA ARG A 22 5.03 -14.14 2.25
C ARG A 22 6.30 -14.80 2.81
N ASP A 23 6.97 -15.67 2.05
CA ASP A 23 8.23 -16.29 2.45
C ASP A 23 9.34 -15.25 2.61
N VAL A 24 9.40 -14.25 1.72
CA VAL A 24 10.36 -13.13 1.82
C VAL A 24 10.05 -12.27 3.04
N VAL A 25 8.77 -12.06 3.37
CA VAL A 25 8.38 -11.34 4.60
C VAL A 25 8.97 -12.04 5.83
N VAL A 26 8.73 -13.34 5.95
CA VAL A 26 9.23 -14.15 7.07
C VAL A 26 10.76 -14.16 7.12
N ALA A 27 11.43 -14.35 5.97
CA ALA A 27 12.88 -14.44 5.90
C ALA A 27 13.56 -13.14 6.35
N VAL A 28 13.07 -11.98 5.88
CA VAL A 28 13.64 -10.67 6.24
C VAL A 28 13.39 -10.33 7.70
N SER A 29 12.18 -10.57 8.20
CA SER A 29 11.85 -10.31 9.61
C SER A 29 12.69 -11.17 10.57
N LYS A 30 12.92 -12.45 10.24
CA LYS A 30 13.82 -13.32 11.02
C LYS A 30 15.29 -12.91 10.94
N ALA A 31 15.71 -12.30 9.84
CA ALA A 31 17.07 -11.76 9.68
C ALA A 31 17.29 -10.43 10.42
N GLY A 32 16.28 -9.92 11.14
CA GLY A 32 16.38 -8.70 11.95
C GLY A 32 15.97 -7.42 11.24
N GLY A 33 15.51 -7.49 9.99
CA GLY A 33 14.81 -6.40 9.30
C GLY A 33 13.30 -6.46 9.53
N ILE A 34 12.53 -5.86 8.61
CA ILE A 34 11.07 -5.99 8.58
C ILE A 34 10.60 -6.30 7.14
N GLY A 35 9.92 -7.42 6.98
CA GLY A 35 9.19 -7.72 5.75
C GLY A 35 7.89 -6.93 5.67
N VAL A 36 7.52 -6.44 4.49
CA VAL A 36 6.30 -5.67 4.26
C VAL A 36 5.51 -6.29 3.10
N LEU A 37 4.36 -6.88 3.40
CA LEU A 37 3.51 -7.57 2.42
C LEU A 37 2.66 -6.57 1.63
N GLY A 38 2.77 -6.55 0.31
CA GLY A 38 1.89 -5.76 -0.57
C GLY A 38 0.50 -6.38 -0.69
N ALA A 39 -0.52 -5.69 -0.16
CA ALA A 39 -1.88 -6.20 0.02
C ALA A 39 -2.93 -5.66 -0.97
N VAL A 40 -2.58 -4.70 -1.83
CA VAL A 40 -3.52 -4.01 -2.74
C VAL A 40 -4.38 -4.96 -3.59
N GLY A 41 -3.83 -6.11 -3.98
CA GLY A 41 -4.52 -7.09 -4.83
C GLY A 41 -5.38 -8.12 -4.10
N TYR A 42 -5.37 -8.16 -2.78
CA TYR A 42 -6.07 -9.19 -2.00
C TYR A 42 -7.49 -8.78 -1.63
N THR A 43 -8.42 -9.74 -1.63
CA THR A 43 -9.64 -9.60 -0.81
C THR A 43 -9.28 -9.68 0.68
N PRO A 44 -10.15 -9.23 1.60
CA PRO A 44 -9.92 -9.41 3.04
C PRO A 44 -9.67 -10.87 3.44
N GLU A 45 -10.36 -11.81 2.80
CA GLU A 45 -10.20 -13.25 3.06
C GLU A 45 -8.85 -13.76 2.57
N GLN A 46 -8.41 -13.36 1.37
CA GLN A 46 -7.09 -13.72 0.85
C GLN A 46 -5.98 -13.09 1.70
N LEU A 47 -6.15 -11.83 2.12
CA LEU A 47 -5.20 -11.17 3.01
C LEU A 47 -5.12 -11.92 4.33
N LYS A 48 -6.26 -12.30 4.91
CA LYS A 48 -6.30 -13.12 6.13
C LYS A 48 -5.52 -14.42 5.98
N GLU A 49 -5.72 -15.16 4.89
CA GLU A 49 -4.98 -16.41 4.64
C GLU A 49 -3.46 -16.18 4.60
N GLU A 50 -3.02 -15.10 3.94
CA GLU A 50 -1.61 -14.74 3.86
C GLU A 50 -1.03 -14.31 5.23
N LEU A 51 -1.76 -13.49 5.99
CA LEU A 51 -1.34 -13.02 7.31
C LEU A 51 -1.33 -14.14 8.34
N ASP A 52 -2.34 -15.03 8.34
CA ASP A 52 -2.37 -16.24 9.17
C ASP A 52 -1.16 -17.13 8.89
N TRP A 53 -0.82 -17.31 7.61
CA TRP A 53 0.37 -18.07 7.22
C TRP A 53 1.64 -17.40 7.73
N ILE A 54 1.81 -16.08 7.55
CA ILE A 54 2.97 -15.35 8.06
C ILE A 54 3.07 -15.51 9.57
N ASP A 55 1.99 -15.32 10.31
CA ASP A 55 1.96 -15.41 11.77
C ASP A 55 2.40 -16.79 12.29
N GLN A 56 2.04 -17.86 11.58
CA GLN A 56 2.44 -19.24 11.91
C GLN A 56 3.94 -19.50 11.65
N HIS A 57 4.55 -18.80 10.69
CA HIS A 57 5.92 -19.07 10.25
C HIS A 57 6.95 -18.05 10.75
N ILE A 58 6.52 -16.86 11.20
CA ILE A 58 7.41 -15.74 11.52
C ILE A 58 7.99 -15.79 12.94
N GLY A 59 7.45 -16.60 13.85
CA GLY A 59 7.84 -16.58 15.27
C GLY A 59 7.38 -15.28 15.93
N ASP A 60 8.21 -14.68 16.79
CA ASP A 60 7.88 -13.42 17.50
C ASP A 60 8.32 -12.15 16.74
N HIS A 61 8.77 -12.30 15.50
CA HIS A 61 9.27 -11.17 14.71
C HIS A 61 8.14 -10.33 14.11
N PRO A 62 8.29 -8.99 14.06
CA PRO A 62 7.29 -8.09 13.49
C PRO A 62 7.34 -8.09 11.97
N TYR A 63 6.24 -7.67 11.35
CA TYR A 63 6.17 -7.39 9.92
C TYR A 63 5.21 -6.22 9.64
N GLY A 64 5.21 -5.77 8.39
CA GLY A 64 4.31 -4.72 7.91
C GLY A 64 3.40 -5.17 6.79
N VAL A 65 2.41 -4.34 6.50
CA VAL A 65 1.50 -4.48 5.36
C VAL A 65 1.52 -3.18 4.57
N ASP A 66 1.64 -3.27 3.25
CA ASP A 66 1.55 -2.16 2.31
C ASP A 66 0.20 -2.21 1.59
N THR A 67 -0.54 -1.11 1.61
CA THR A 67 -1.80 -0.98 0.88
C THR A 67 -1.99 0.46 0.36
N VAL A 68 -3.12 0.72 -0.31
CA VAL A 68 -3.48 2.03 -0.83
C VAL A 68 -4.71 2.55 -0.10
N ILE A 69 -4.55 3.67 0.58
CA ILE A 69 -5.58 4.36 1.36
C ILE A 69 -5.78 5.74 0.72
N PRO A 70 -6.66 5.84 -0.30
CA PRO A 70 -6.82 7.07 -1.05
C PRO A 70 -7.56 8.13 -0.22
N GLN A 71 -7.03 9.34 -0.15
CA GLN A 71 -7.77 10.49 0.40
C GLN A 71 -8.79 11.04 -0.58
N LYS A 72 -8.56 10.85 -1.89
CA LYS A 72 -9.41 11.29 -2.98
C LYS A 72 -9.38 10.26 -4.10
N TYR A 73 -10.54 9.98 -4.66
CA TYR A 73 -10.70 9.11 -5.82
C TYR A 73 -11.95 9.53 -6.59
N GLU A 74 -11.99 9.21 -7.88
CA GLU A 74 -13.14 9.51 -8.73
C GLU A 74 -14.35 8.69 -8.28
N GLY A 75 -15.50 9.35 -8.15
CA GLY A 75 -16.73 8.72 -7.67
C GLY A 75 -16.80 8.51 -6.16
N MET A 76 -15.93 9.16 -5.35
CA MET A 76 -15.96 9.03 -3.89
C MET A 76 -17.25 9.51 -3.19
N ASP A 77 -18.10 10.26 -3.89
CA ASP A 77 -19.43 10.64 -3.41
C ASP A 77 -20.44 9.49 -3.50
N GLU A 78 -20.17 8.49 -4.36
CA GLU A 78 -20.98 7.30 -4.52
C GLU A 78 -20.51 6.20 -3.55
N LYS A 79 -21.40 5.82 -2.63
CA LYS A 79 -21.09 4.84 -1.57
C LYS A 79 -21.52 3.43 -1.94
N ASN A 80 -22.33 3.25 -2.99
CA ASN A 80 -22.72 1.95 -3.48
C ASN A 80 -21.67 1.41 -4.48
N PRO A 81 -20.99 0.29 -4.18
CA PRO A 81 -19.93 -0.25 -5.05
C PRO A 81 -20.41 -0.63 -6.46
N GLU A 82 -21.63 -1.12 -6.62
CA GLU A 82 -22.19 -1.53 -7.92
C GLU A 82 -22.48 -0.30 -8.79
N GLN A 83 -23.04 0.76 -8.19
CA GLN A 83 -23.31 2.02 -8.89
C GLN A 83 -22.02 2.76 -9.25
N LEU A 84 -21.05 2.79 -8.34
CA LEU A 84 -19.72 3.34 -8.60
C LEU A 84 -19.07 2.62 -9.80
N LEU A 85 -19.14 1.29 -9.82
CA LEU A 85 -18.60 0.49 -10.92
C LEU A 85 -19.25 0.83 -12.26
N GLU A 86 -20.58 0.93 -12.30
CA GLU A 86 -21.31 1.30 -13.51
C GLU A 86 -20.94 2.71 -14.00
N GLN A 87 -20.82 3.68 -13.08
CA GLN A 87 -20.38 5.04 -13.40
C GLN A 87 -18.98 5.05 -14.02
N LEU A 88 -18.02 4.37 -13.41
CA LEU A 88 -16.65 4.27 -13.91
C LEU A 88 -16.60 3.57 -15.27
N GLN A 89 -17.40 2.52 -15.49
CA GLN A 89 -17.46 1.83 -16.78
C GLN A 89 -17.99 2.72 -17.91
N LYS A 90 -18.94 3.62 -17.63
CA LYS A 90 -19.47 4.58 -18.60
C LYS A 90 -18.44 5.65 -18.99
N MET A 91 -17.40 5.86 -18.19
CA MET A 91 -16.31 6.79 -18.52
C MET A 91 -15.34 6.23 -19.57
N ILE A 92 -15.41 4.94 -19.90
CA ILE A 92 -14.55 4.30 -20.90
C ILE A 92 -15.21 4.40 -22.28
N PRO A 93 -14.67 5.19 -23.23
CA PRO A 93 -15.24 5.32 -24.56
C PRO A 93 -15.24 4.00 -25.34
N ASP A 94 -16.25 3.80 -26.20
CA ASP A 94 -16.40 2.59 -27.01
C ASP A 94 -15.20 2.31 -27.92
N GLU A 95 -14.51 3.36 -28.39
CA GLU A 95 -13.30 3.25 -29.20
C GLU A 95 -12.18 2.51 -28.46
N HIS A 96 -12.00 2.75 -27.17
CA HIS A 96 -11.01 2.03 -26.35
C HIS A 96 -11.40 0.56 -26.16
N ARG A 97 -12.70 0.28 -25.96
CA ARG A 97 -13.21 -1.09 -25.86
C ARG A 97 -12.97 -1.86 -27.15
N LYS A 98 -13.27 -1.23 -28.29
CA LYS A 98 -13.03 -1.81 -29.61
C LYS A 98 -11.55 -2.06 -29.88
N PHE A 99 -10.68 -1.13 -29.50
CA PHE A 99 -9.23 -1.29 -29.63
C PHE A 99 -8.73 -2.53 -28.85
N VAL A 100 -9.10 -2.65 -27.57
CA VAL A 100 -8.71 -3.80 -26.73
C VAL A 100 -9.23 -5.12 -27.32
N ASN A 101 -10.50 -5.19 -27.72
CA ASN A 101 -11.07 -6.41 -28.31
C ASN A 101 -10.38 -6.79 -29.64
N THR A 102 -10.06 -5.81 -30.47
CA THR A 102 -9.33 -6.03 -31.73
C THR A 102 -7.94 -6.58 -31.43
N LEU A 103 -7.20 -5.95 -30.51
CA LEU A 103 -5.87 -6.38 -30.11
C LEU A 103 -5.86 -7.82 -29.57
N LEU A 104 -6.82 -8.18 -28.72
CA LEU A 104 -6.95 -9.53 -28.16
C LEU A 104 -7.24 -10.57 -29.25
N SER A 105 -8.22 -10.28 -30.12
CA SER A 105 -8.62 -11.20 -31.19
C SER A 105 -7.51 -11.42 -32.24
N GLU A 106 -6.82 -10.36 -32.67
CA GLU A 106 -5.71 -10.45 -33.63
C GLU A 106 -4.52 -11.28 -33.09
N ASN A 107 -4.35 -11.33 -31.77
CA ASN A 107 -3.31 -12.11 -31.12
C ASN A 107 -3.81 -13.49 -30.62
N GLY A 108 -5.02 -13.89 -31.00
CA GLY A 108 -5.58 -15.21 -30.65
C GLY A 108 -5.85 -15.40 -29.16
N VAL A 109 -6.03 -14.32 -28.40
CA VAL A 109 -6.39 -14.40 -26.98
C VAL A 109 -7.88 -14.74 -26.87
N PRO A 110 -8.25 -15.87 -26.23
CA PRO A 110 -9.65 -16.25 -26.07
C PRO A 110 -10.38 -15.29 -25.13
N GLU A 111 -11.71 -15.20 -25.28
CA GLU A 111 -12.53 -14.46 -24.33
C GLU A 111 -12.41 -15.06 -22.93
N ALA A 112 -12.31 -14.19 -21.92
CA ALA A 112 -12.27 -14.62 -20.54
C ALA A 112 -13.62 -15.25 -20.14
N PRO A 113 -13.63 -16.39 -19.43
CA PRO A 113 -14.86 -16.94 -18.87
C PRO A 113 -15.55 -15.91 -17.97
N GLU A 114 -16.89 -15.95 -17.87
CA GLU A 114 -17.64 -15.07 -16.96
C GLU A 114 -17.23 -15.23 -15.48
N THR A 115 -16.54 -16.33 -15.14
CA THR A 115 -16.05 -16.65 -13.80
C THR A 115 -14.69 -16.01 -13.47
N ASN A 116 -14.03 -15.32 -14.42
CA ASN A 116 -12.68 -14.76 -14.24
C ASN A 116 -12.67 -13.40 -13.50
N GLY A 117 -13.25 -13.38 -12.31
CA GLY A 117 -13.28 -12.21 -11.43
C GLY A 117 -14.49 -11.29 -11.63
N PRO A 118 -14.63 -10.25 -10.80
CA PRO A 118 -15.76 -9.32 -10.88
C PRO A 118 -15.80 -8.63 -12.26
N LYS A 119 -17.00 -8.54 -12.85
CA LYS A 119 -17.26 -7.85 -14.13
C LYS A 119 -16.90 -6.37 -14.00
N GLY A 120 -15.66 -6.01 -14.32
CA GLY A 120 -15.17 -4.63 -14.20
C GLY A 120 -13.75 -4.45 -13.65
N GLY A 121 -13.06 -5.55 -13.28
CA GLY A 121 -11.71 -5.50 -12.73
C GLY A 121 -11.70 -5.20 -11.22
N LEU A 122 -10.52 -4.92 -10.65
CA LEU A 122 -10.45 -4.33 -9.32
C LEU A 122 -11.22 -3.00 -9.37
N LEU A 123 -12.33 -2.89 -8.61
CA LEU A 123 -12.83 -1.58 -8.18
C LEU A 123 -11.59 -0.86 -7.66
N GLY A 124 -11.27 0.28 -8.28
CA GLY A 124 -9.99 0.95 -8.10
C GLY A 124 -9.70 1.24 -6.63
N TRP A 125 -8.51 1.73 -6.35
CA TRP A 125 -8.11 2.08 -5.00
C TRP A 125 -9.13 3.04 -4.37
N THR A 126 -9.98 2.52 -3.47
CA THR A 126 -11.04 3.26 -2.76
C THR A 126 -10.92 3.01 -1.26
N GLU A 127 -11.53 3.88 -0.46
CA GLU A 127 -11.64 3.67 0.99
C GLU A 127 -12.40 2.37 1.31
N ALA A 128 -13.46 2.07 0.57
CA ALA A 128 -14.27 0.86 0.74
C ALA A 128 -13.48 -0.44 0.55
N THR A 129 -12.44 -0.43 -0.29
CA THR A 129 -11.55 -1.59 -0.48
C THR A 129 -10.42 -1.61 0.55
N ALA A 130 -9.93 -0.45 0.99
CA ALA A 130 -8.76 -0.34 1.86
C ALA A 130 -9.09 -0.61 3.33
N GLU A 131 -10.24 -0.11 3.82
CA GLU A 131 -10.61 -0.21 5.22
C GLU A 131 -10.76 -1.67 5.69
N PRO A 132 -11.45 -2.58 4.98
CA PRO A 132 -11.52 -3.99 5.38
C PRO A 132 -10.16 -4.69 5.44
N GLN A 133 -9.24 -4.36 4.52
CA GLN A 133 -7.87 -4.91 4.54
C GLN A 133 -7.09 -4.43 5.76
N ILE A 134 -7.21 -3.15 6.11
CA ILE A 134 -6.57 -2.60 7.31
C ILE A 134 -7.17 -3.23 8.56
N GLU A 135 -8.50 -3.35 8.63
CA GLU A 135 -9.15 -3.99 9.77
C GLU A 135 -8.72 -5.45 9.95
N GLU A 136 -8.53 -6.18 8.85
CA GLU A 136 -7.94 -7.52 8.92
C GLU A 136 -6.51 -7.46 9.44
N ALA A 137 -5.63 -6.65 8.84
CA ALA A 137 -4.24 -6.51 9.27
C ALA A 137 -4.10 -6.14 10.76
N LEU A 138 -4.98 -5.28 11.27
CA LEU A 138 -4.98 -4.84 12.68
C LEU A 138 -5.46 -5.92 13.67
N LYS A 139 -6.00 -7.05 13.22
CA LYS A 139 -6.29 -8.22 14.07
C LYS A 139 -5.01 -9.00 14.41
N HIS A 140 -3.97 -8.87 13.59
CA HIS A 140 -2.71 -9.59 13.75
C HIS A 140 -1.74 -8.80 14.63
N THR A 141 -1.44 -9.32 15.82
CA THR A 141 -0.62 -8.60 16.83
C THR A 141 0.83 -8.36 16.41
N LYS A 142 1.32 -9.13 15.43
CA LYS A 142 2.67 -9.06 14.86
C LYS A 142 2.80 -8.06 13.70
N VAL A 143 1.67 -7.57 13.16
CA VAL A 143 1.68 -6.42 12.25
C VAL A 143 2.02 -5.17 13.07
N LYS A 144 3.16 -4.54 12.78
CA LYS A 144 3.65 -3.34 13.48
C LYS A 144 3.78 -2.11 12.59
N LEU A 145 3.54 -2.26 11.28
CA LEU A 145 3.69 -1.20 10.30
C LEU A 145 2.62 -1.30 9.21
N ILE A 146 2.02 -0.16 8.87
CA ILE A 146 1.26 0.03 7.64
C ILE A 146 2.01 1.02 6.75
N ALA A 147 2.30 0.62 5.51
CA ALA A 147 2.79 1.49 4.46
C ALA A 147 1.63 1.88 3.53
N ASN A 148 1.46 3.18 3.30
CA ASN A 148 0.50 3.70 2.34
C ASN A 148 1.19 4.12 1.04
N ALA A 149 0.85 3.45 -0.05
CA ALA A 149 1.53 3.67 -1.33
C ALA A 149 1.15 4.97 -2.04
N LEU A 150 -0.10 5.45 -1.91
CA LEU A 150 -0.56 6.62 -2.67
C LEU A 150 -1.12 7.73 -1.79
N GLY A 151 -0.31 8.77 -1.65
CA GLY A 151 -0.74 10.02 -1.01
C GLY A 151 -0.82 9.92 0.51
N THR A 152 -1.43 10.93 1.11
CA THR A 152 -1.63 10.99 2.56
C THR A 152 -2.92 10.25 2.90
N PRO A 153 -2.92 9.28 3.82
CA PRO A 153 -4.15 8.60 4.22
C PRO A 153 -5.12 9.57 4.94
N PRO A 154 -6.43 9.28 4.99
CA PRO A 154 -7.40 10.03 5.80
C PRO A 154 -7.03 10.05 7.29
N ALA A 155 -7.32 11.16 7.98
CA ALA A 155 -7.00 11.34 9.40
C ALA A 155 -7.64 10.26 10.30
N SER A 156 -8.88 9.88 10.01
CA SER A 156 -9.59 8.79 10.71
C SER A 156 -8.84 7.46 10.63
N MET A 157 -8.22 7.18 9.48
CA MET A 157 -7.45 5.95 9.27
C MET A 157 -6.10 5.98 9.98
N ILE A 158 -5.42 7.13 9.96
CA ILE A 158 -4.18 7.36 10.71
C ILE A 158 -4.43 7.10 12.21
N GLU A 159 -5.47 7.73 12.77
CA GLU A 159 -5.85 7.55 14.18
C GLU A 159 -6.22 6.10 14.49
N LYS A 160 -7.01 5.44 13.62
CA LYS A 160 -7.40 4.02 13.80
C LYS A 160 -6.16 3.11 13.90
N ILE A 161 -5.19 3.29 13.02
CA ILE A 161 -3.95 2.48 12.97
C ILE A 161 -3.07 2.79 14.20
N GLN A 162 -2.84 4.07 14.50
CA GLN A 162 -1.99 4.47 15.63
C GLN A 162 -2.57 4.07 17.00
N ASN A 163 -3.89 4.11 17.17
CA ASN A 163 -4.57 3.66 18.39
C ASN A 163 -4.38 2.16 18.68
N LYS A 164 -3.99 1.36 17.66
CA LYS A 164 -3.61 -0.05 17.83
C LYS A 164 -2.12 -0.26 18.12
N GLY A 165 -1.35 0.83 18.23
CA GLY A 165 0.10 0.78 18.43
C GLY A 165 0.87 0.33 17.18
N VAL A 166 0.27 0.49 16.01
CA VAL A 166 0.86 0.17 14.70
C VAL A 166 1.34 1.47 14.07
N LEU A 167 2.57 1.49 13.53
CA LEU A 167 3.11 2.68 12.89
C LEU A 167 2.54 2.85 11.49
N ILE A 168 2.28 4.07 11.06
CA ILE A 168 1.86 4.37 9.70
C ILE A 168 2.83 5.33 8.99
N GLY A 169 3.26 4.94 7.79
CA GLY A 169 4.05 5.78 6.91
C GLY A 169 3.46 5.80 5.52
N ALA A 170 3.88 6.77 4.71
CA ALA A 170 3.40 6.90 3.34
C ALA A 170 4.51 7.28 2.37
N LEU A 171 4.37 6.80 1.14
CA LEU A 171 5.28 7.09 0.05
C LEU A 171 5.17 8.54 -0.40
N CYS A 172 6.31 9.15 -0.70
CA CYS A 172 6.37 10.44 -1.37
C CYS A 172 7.56 10.53 -2.32
N GLY A 173 7.33 11.18 -3.46
CA GLY A 173 8.36 11.49 -4.46
C GLY A 173 8.65 12.98 -4.58
N LYS A 174 8.08 13.81 -3.69
CA LYS A 174 8.19 15.28 -3.68
C LYS A 174 8.11 15.84 -2.26
N ILE A 175 8.85 16.93 -2.01
CA ILE A 175 8.86 17.65 -0.71
C ILE A 175 7.44 18.05 -0.26
N LYS A 176 6.59 18.53 -1.18
CA LYS A 176 5.20 18.90 -0.86
C LYS A 176 4.41 17.76 -0.23
N GLN A 177 4.62 16.52 -0.70
CA GLN A 177 3.95 15.33 -0.15
C GLN A 177 4.53 14.98 1.21
N ALA A 178 5.85 15.01 1.38
CA ALA A 178 6.51 14.79 2.67
C ALA A 178 6.00 15.75 3.76
N LEU A 179 5.85 17.04 3.44
CA LEU A 179 5.26 18.03 4.35
C LEU A 179 3.79 17.76 4.66
N ALA A 180 3.01 17.24 3.70
CA ALA A 180 1.63 16.86 3.93
C ALA A 180 1.54 15.65 4.88
N HIS A 181 2.38 14.63 4.68
CA HIS A 181 2.50 13.45 5.56
C HIS A 181 2.86 13.86 6.99
N LYS A 182 3.87 14.72 7.15
CA LYS A 182 4.24 15.28 8.45
C LYS A 182 3.08 16.03 9.10
N LYS A 183 2.39 16.90 8.35
CA LYS A 183 1.24 17.65 8.87
C LYS A 183 0.09 16.74 9.30
N ALA A 184 -0.09 15.62 8.62
CA ALA A 184 -1.11 14.62 8.95
C ALA A 184 -0.75 13.72 10.14
N GLY A 185 0.47 13.82 10.67
CA GLY A 185 0.89 13.09 11.87
C GLY A 185 1.35 11.65 11.61
N LEU A 186 1.85 11.35 10.40
CA LEU A 186 2.43 10.04 10.10
C LEU A 186 3.69 9.79 10.95
N ASP A 187 3.96 8.52 11.25
CA ASP A 187 5.07 8.09 12.11
C ASP A 187 6.43 8.12 11.41
N PHE A 188 6.42 7.96 10.08
CA PHE A 188 7.59 8.01 9.22
C PHE A 188 7.19 8.31 7.77
N ILE A 189 8.17 8.65 6.95
CA ILE A 189 8.03 8.93 5.52
C ILE A 189 8.77 7.87 4.74
N ILE A 190 8.24 7.47 3.59
CA ILE A 190 8.94 6.60 2.64
C ILE A 190 9.32 7.48 1.44
N ALA A 191 10.56 7.96 1.42
CA ALA A 191 11.05 8.83 0.34
C ALA A 191 11.50 8.00 -0.87
N GLN A 192 10.71 8.02 -1.94
CA GLN A 192 10.98 7.22 -3.14
C GLN A 192 11.50 8.10 -4.28
N GLY A 193 12.78 7.95 -4.62
CA GLY A 193 13.36 8.55 -5.82
C GLY A 193 12.86 7.88 -7.10
N GLY A 194 13.08 8.54 -8.24
CA GLY A 194 12.69 8.03 -9.56
C GLY A 194 13.37 6.73 -9.97
N GLU A 195 14.47 6.36 -9.30
CA GLU A 195 15.15 5.07 -9.47
C GLU A 195 14.38 3.89 -8.84
N GLY A 196 13.38 4.16 -7.99
CA GLY A 196 12.53 3.13 -7.42
C GLY A 196 11.71 2.39 -8.49
N GLY A 197 11.33 1.15 -8.19
CA GLY A 197 10.38 0.40 -9.01
C GLY A 197 8.92 0.83 -8.79
N GLY A 198 8.06 0.58 -9.77
CA GLY A 198 6.62 0.83 -9.66
C GLY A 198 6.23 2.31 -9.90
N HIS A 199 5.26 2.80 -9.12
CA HIS A 199 4.72 4.16 -9.26
C HIS A 199 5.63 5.18 -8.58
N THR A 200 6.51 5.83 -9.35
CA THR A 200 7.54 6.72 -8.78
C THR A 200 7.46 8.18 -9.27
N GLY A 201 8.22 9.05 -8.60
CA GLY A 201 8.44 10.43 -9.01
C GLY A 201 9.52 10.59 -10.08
N LYS A 202 9.78 11.84 -10.50
CA LYS A 202 10.83 12.17 -11.49
C LYS A 202 12.16 12.61 -10.87
N ILE A 203 12.21 12.76 -9.55
CA ILE A 203 13.38 13.31 -8.82
C ILE A 203 14.22 12.13 -8.33
N GLY A 204 15.51 12.11 -8.65
CA GLY A 204 16.42 11.05 -8.20
C GLY A 204 16.68 11.08 -6.70
N SER A 205 16.95 9.92 -6.11
CA SER A 205 17.11 9.68 -4.67
C SER A 205 18.17 10.58 -4.04
N ILE A 206 19.32 10.76 -4.71
CA ILE A 206 20.43 11.58 -4.21
C ILE A 206 20.07 13.06 -4.04
N VAL A 207 19.06 13.55 -4.77
CA VAL A 207 18.52 14.91 -4.65
C VAL A 207 17.32 14.93 -3.70
N LEU A 208 16.41 13.95 -3.85
CA LEU A 208 15.15 13.92 -3.13
C LEU A 208 15.33 13.70 -1.62
N TRP A 209 16.14 12.72 -1.23
CA TRP A 209 16.29 12.32 0.17
C TRP A 209 16.81 13.44 1.08
N PRO A 210 17.93 14.13 0.79
CA PRO A 210 18.39 15.21 1.66
C PRO A 210 17.35 16.34 1.76
N GLN A 211 16.68 16.69 0.66
CA GLN A 211 15.65 17.72 0.67
C GLN A 211 14.43 17.35 1.52
N ILE A 212 14.02 16.08 1.51
CA ILE A 212 12.94 15.60 2.38
C ILE A 212 13.38 15.63 3.84
N VAL A 213 14.57 15.10 4.15
CA VAL A 213 15.13 15.10 5.52
C VAL A 213 15.16 16.52 6.08
N ASP A 214 15.69 17.49 5.33
CA ASP A 214 15.71 18.90 5.74
C ASP A 214 14.32 19.48 5.96
N ALA A 215 13.35 19.12 5.10
CA ALA A 215 11.99 19.65 5.17
C ALA A 215 11.18 19.09 6.35
N VAL A 216 11.44 17.85 6.77
CA VAL A 216 10.63 17.14 7.78
C VAL A 216 11.30 17.06 9.16
N GLY A 217 12.58 17.41 9.27
CA GLY A 217 13.28 17.50 10.56
C GLY A 217 13.42 16.13 11.21
N ASP A 218 13.01 16.02 12.49
CA ASP A 218 13.19 14.79 13.28
C ASP A 218 12.26 13.63 12.89
N LEU A 219 11.33 13.83 11.96
CA LEU A 219 10.45 12.76 11.47
C LEU A 219 11.28 11.75 10.66
N PRO A 220 11.26 10.44 10.97
CA PRO A 220 12.01 9.44 10.21
C PRO A 220 11.62 9.42 8.73
N VAL A 221 12.62 9.24 7.87
CA VAL A 221 12.53 9.17 6.39
C VAL A 221 13.22 7.91 5.89
#